data_AF-A0A392VAR6-F1
#
_entry.id   AF-A0A392VAR6-F1
#
_cell.length_a   1.000
_cell.length_b   1.000
_cell.length_c   1.000
_cell.angle_alpha   90.00
_cell.angle_beta   90.00
_cell.angle_gamma   90.00
#
_symmetry.space_group_name_H-M   'P 1'
#
loop_
_entity.id
_entity.type
_entity.pdbx_description
1 polymer ?
#
loop_
_entity_poly.entity_id
_entity_poly.type
_entity_poly.pdbx_seq_one_letter_code
_entity_poly.pdbx_strand_id
1 'polypeptide(L)' 'TTLGLKAVASGCPSLKALSLWNVSSVGDEGIIEIANGCQQLEKLDLCKCPAISDKALIAVAKKCPNLTELSLE' A
#
# COMPACT_ATOMS: atom_id res chain seq x y z
N THR A 1 11.58 2.84 -2.97
CA THR A 1 11.53 4.30 -2.72
C THR A 1 10.12 4.79 -2.90
N THR A 2 9.71 5.84 -2.17
CA THR A 2 8.39 6.50 -2.31
C THR A 2 8.07 6.86 -3.76
N LEU A 3 9.08 7.30 -4.53
CA LEU A 3 8.93 7.64 -5.95
C LEU A 3 8.38 6.48 -6.80
N GLY A 4 8.84 5.25 -6.55
CA GLY A 4 8.35 4.07 -7.28
C GLY A 4 6.88 3.78 -6.97
N LEU A 5 6.49 3.85 -5.71
CA LEU A 5 5.09 3.64 -5.30
C LEU A 5 4.18 4.76 -5.80
N LYS A 6 4.66 6.00 -5.85
CA LYS A 6 3.94 7.12 -6.47
C LYS A 6 3.72 6.91 -7.97
N ALA A 7 4.75 6.42 -8.69
CA ALA A 7 4.61 6.10 -10.10
C ALA A 7 3.54 5.01 -10.32
N VAL A 8 3.56 3.95 -9.50
CA VAL A 8 2.53 2.88 -9.53
C VAL A 8 1.15 3.45 -9.23
N ALA A 9 1.01 4.24 -8.17
CA ALA A 9 -0.26 4.87 -7.79
C ALA A 9 -0.86 5.71 -8.93
N SER A 10 -0.02 6.46 -9.65
CA SER A 10 -0.45 7.31 -10.76
C SER A 10 -0.69 6.54 -12.06
N GLY A 11 0.04 5.45 -12.31
CA GLY A 11 -0.01 4.69 -13.55
C GLY A 11 -0.95 3.48 -13.52
N CYS A 12 -1.35 3.01 -12.33
CA CYS A 12 -2.11 1.78 -12.14
C CYS A 12 -3.38 1.98 -11.28
N PRO A 13 -4.36 2.78 -11.71
CA PRO A 13 -5.58 3.06 -10.93
C PRO A 13 -6.48 1.83 -10.70
N SER A 14 -6.30 0.77 -11.50
CA SER A 14 -7.02 -0.51 -11.38
C SER A 14 -6.21 -1.60 -10.67
N LEU A 15 -5.13 -1.24 -9.98
CA LEU A 15 -4.34 -2.21 -9.22
C LEU A 15 -5.20 -2.85 -8.12
N LYS A 16 -5.28 -4.18 -8.13
CA LYS A 16 -6.06 -4.98 -7.18
C LYS A 16 -5.22 -5.64 -6.09
N ALA A 17 -3.96 -5.94 -6.39
CA ALA A 17 -3.08 -6.62 -5.44
C ALA A 17 -1.70 -5.96 -5.44
N LEU A 18 -1.18 -5.70 -4.25
CA LEU A 18 0.18 -5.24 -4.02
C LEU A 18 0.81 -6.07 -2.91
N SER A 19 1.98 -6.66 -3.20
CA SER A 19 2.80 -7.32 -2.19
C SER A 19 4.18 -6.67 -2.16
N LEU A 20 4.58 -6.26 -0.96
CA LEU A 20 5.88 -5.71 -0.63
C LEU A 20 6.43 -6.54 0.53
N TRP A 21 7.37 -7.43 0.23
CA TRP A 21 7.94 -8.32 1.23
C TRP A 21 9.37 -7.93 1.57
N ASN A 22 9.67 -7.78 2.87
CA ASN A 22 11.01 -7.49 3.37
C ASN A 22 11.60 -6.19 2.80
N VAL A 23 10.78 -5.14 2.68
CA VAL A 23 11.17 -3.86 2.06
C VAL A 23 11.35 -2.79 3.13
N SER A 24 12.55 -2.69 3.69
CA SER A 24 12.90 -1.69 4.71
C SER A 24 12.97 -0.24 4.22
N SER A 25 13.03 -0.03 2.89
CA SER A 25 13.04 1.31 2.28
C SER A 25 11.65 1.91 2.03
N VAL A 26 10.57 1.16 2.34
CA VAL A 26 9.20 1.62 2.18
C VAL A 26 8.64 1.96 3.55
N GLY A 27 8.21 3.21 3.71
CA GLY A 27 7.49 3.70 4.88
C GLY A 27 6.07 4.13 4.54
N ASP A 28 5.37 4.66 5.54
CA ASP A 28 3.94 5.03 5.44
C ASP A 28 3.59 5.87 4.21
N GLU A 29 4.44 6.86 3.87
CA GLU A 29 4.22 7.76 2.73
C GLU A 29 4.00 6.99 1.42
N GLY A 30 4.78 5.94 1.18
CA GLY A 30 4.66 5.13 -0.02
C GLY A 30 3.33 4.38 -0.11
N ILE A 31 2.85 3.84 1.02
CA ILE A 31 1.57 3.13 1.08
C ILE A 31 0.39 4.10 1.01
N ILE A 32 0.54 5.30 1.57
CA ILE A 32 -0.46 6.37 1.45
C ILE A 32 -0.63 6.79 -0.02
N GLU A 33 0.46 6.91 -0.79
CA GLU A 33 0.37 7.19 -2.22
C GLU A 33 -0.38 6.07 -2.96
N ILE A 34 -0.09 4.80 -2.66
CA ILE A 34 -0.84 3.65 -3.20
C ILE A 34 -2.32 3.75 -2.84
N ALA A 35 -2.67 4.01 -1.59
CA ALA A 35 -4.06 4.14 -1.15
C ALA A 35 -4.79 5.27 -1.89
N ASN A 36 -4.11 6.38 -2.19
CA ASN A 36 -4.69 7.50 -2.91
C ASN A 36 -4.94 7.20 -4.40
N GLY A 37 -4.02 6.49 -5.07
CA GLY A 37 -4.10 6.20 -6.50
C GLY A 37 -4.82 4.90 -6.86
N CYS A 38 -4.78 3.89 -5.99
CA CYS A 38 -5.26 2.53 -6.23
C CYS A 38 -6.47 2.20 -5.33
N GLN A 39 -7.59 2.87 -5.54
CA GLN A 39 -8.80 2.70 -4.71
C GLN A 39 -9.52 1.36 -4.97
N GLN A 40 -9.14 0.65 -6.04
CA GLN A 40 -9.62 -0.70 -6.36
C GLN A 40 -8.79 -1.82 -5.70
N LEU A 41 -7.90 -1.47 -4.77
CA LEU A 41 -7.07 -2.46 -4.09
C LEU A 41 -7.93 -3.44 -3.27
N GLU A 42 -7.72 -4.71 -3.50
CA GLU A 42 -8.38 -5.85 -2.85
C GLU A 42 -7.42 -6.58 -1.89
N LYS A 43 -6.13 -6.62 -2.22
CA LYS A 43 -5.10 -7.36 -1.47
C LYS A 43 -3.87 -6.51 -1.21
N LEU A 44 -3.44 -6.46 0.06
CA LEU A 44 -2.24 -5.75 0.46
C LEU A 44 -1.40 -6.62 1.39
N ASP A 45 -0.16 -6.90 0.97
CA ASP A 45 0.80 -7.66 1.76
C ASP A 45 2.03 -6.79 2.04
N LEU A 46 2.28 -6.56 3.33
CA LEU A 46 3.37 -5.73 3.85
C LEU A 46 4.28 -6.52 4.81
N CYS A 47 4.31 -7.85 4.67
CA CYS A 47 5.15 -8.72 5.48
C CYS A 47 6.59 -8.21 5.57
N LYS A 48 7.19 -8.25 6.77
CA LYS A 48 8.56 -7.78 7.03
C LYS A 48 8.88 -6.34 6.54
N CYS A 49 7.92 -5.41 6.52
CA CYS A 49 8.18 -4.00 6.21
C CYS A 49 8.24 -3.13 7.49
N PRO A 50 9.42 -2.97 8.13
CA PRO A 50 9.54 -2.43 9.49
C PRO A 50 9.23 -0.93 9.63
N ALA A 51 9.19 -0.18 8.52
CA ALA A 51 8.92 1.26 8.52
C ALA A 51 7.44 1.61 8.27
N ILE A 52 6.56 0.60 8.21
CA ILE A 52 5.12 0.77 8.12
C ILE A 52 4.50 0.83 9.52
N SER A 53 3.60 1.78 9.72
CA SER A 53 2.82 1.96 10.94
C SER A 53 1.32 1.98 10.66
N ASP A 54 0.52 2.05 11.72
CA ASP A 54 -0.94 2.18 11.65
C ASP A 54 -1.40 3.39 10.82
N LYS A 55 -0.55 4.42 10.63
CA LYS A 55 -0.88 5.56 9.76
C LYS A 55 -1.15 5.13 8.33
N ALA A 56 -0.33 4.25 7.78
CA ALA A 56 -0.55 3.69 6.45
C ALA A 56 -1.84 2.86 6.41
N LEU A 57 -2.06 2.02 7.43
CA LEU A 57 -3.23 1.14 7.49
C LEU A 57 -4.53 1.92 7.59
N ILE A 58 -4.57 3.01 8.37
CA ILE A 58 -5.71 3.92 8.44
C ILE A 58 -5.98 4.57 7.08
N ALA A 59 -4.94 4.96 6.34
CA ALA A 59 -5.12 5.53 5.00
C ALA A 59 -5.70 4.52 4.03
N VAL A 60 -5.18 3.29 4.02
CA VAL A 60 -5.70 2.18 3.21
C VAL A 60 -7.16 1.90 3.57
N ALA A 61 -7.49 1.75 4.86
CA ALA A 61 -8.86 1.49 5.31
C ALA A 61 -9.85 2.59 4.90
N LYS A 62 -9.41 3.86 4.80
CA LYS A 62 -10.25 4.99 4.37
C LYS A 62 -10.42 5.10 2.86
N LYS A 63 -9.46 4.59 2.07
CA LYS A 63 -9.37 4.87 0.63
C LYS A 63 -9.59 3.64 -0.26
N CYS A 64 -9.41 2.44 0.28
CA CYS A 64 -9.53 1.17 -0.42
C CYS A 64 -10.72 0.38 0.14
N PRO A 65 -11.98 0.73 -0.22
CA PRO A 65 -13.17 0.09 0.34
C PRO A 65 -13.34 -1.39 -0.06
N ASN A 66 -12.60 -1.83 -1.09
CA ASN A 66 -12.65 -3.20 -1.60
C ASN A 66 -11.59 -4.13 -0.98
N LEU A 67 -10.80 -3.64 -0.01
CA LEU A 67 -9.75 -4.44 0.60
C LEU A 67 -10.34 -5.60 1.38
N THR A 68 -9.96 -6.83 1.02
CA THR A 68 -10.42 -8.07 1.66
C THR A 68 -9.29 -8.87 2.29
N GLU A 69 -8.03 -8.64 1.86
CA GLU A 69 -6.87 -9.35 2.37
C GLU A 69 -5.76 -8.35 2.78
N LEU A 70 -5.33 -8.42 4.04
CA LEU A 70 -4.22 -7.64 4.61
C LEU A 70 -3.26 -8.56 5.35
N SER A 71 -1.96 -8.53 5.01
CA SER A 71 -0.91 -9.31 5.68
C SER A 71 0.21 -8.41 6.21
N LEU A 72 0.65 -8.63 7.47
CA LEU A 72 1.58 -7.74 8.19
C LEU A 72 2.78 -8.47 8.86
N GLU A 73 2.89 -9.81 8.80
CA GLU A 73 3.90 -10.57 9.58
C GLU A 73 5.34 -10.55 9.00
#